data_AF-A0A4Y2FCB2-F1
#
_entry.id   AF-A0A4Y2FCB2-F1
#
_cell.length_a   1.000
_cell.length_b   1.000
_cell.length_c   1.000
_cell.angle_alpha   90.00
_cell.angle_beta   90.00
_cell.angle_gamma   90.00
#
_symmetry.space_group_name_H-M   'P 1'
#
loop_
_entity.id
_entity.type
_entity.pdbx_description
1 polymer ?
#
loop_
_entity_poly.entity_id
_entity_poly.type
_entity_poly.pdbx_seq_one_letter_code
_entity_poly.pdbx_strand_id
1 'polypeptide(L)'
;MSIVHSDGLEQFQQDNATPHASKVATKWLQEHSSDFKHFHWPPKYLEMNIIEDIRDALLHAVEKNYEAREYLFLEKIEADIIAIPPGVDELTDSKDFDDESATIPVMPDIAGTAEI
;
A
#
# COMPACT_ATOMS: atom_id res chain seq x y z
N MET A 1 29.12 -23.50 16.16
CA MET A 1 28.45 -22.80 15.04
C MET A 1 29.09 -23.33 13.76
N SER A 2 28.39 -24.12 12.94
CA SER A 2 28.91 -24.49 11.62
C SER A 2 28.40 -23.49 10.61
N ILE A 3 29.31 -22.71 10.03
CA ILE A 3 29.00 -21.99 8.80
C ILE A 3 28.95 -23.08 7.72
N VAL A 4 27.78 -23.28 7.12
CA VAL A 4 27.67 -24.14 5.95
C VAL A 4 28.46 -23.45 4.85
N HIS A 5 29.62 -24.00 4.50
CA HIS A 5 30.42 -23.51 3.39
C HIS A 5 29.77 -24.00 2.10
N SER A 6 29.11 -23.09 1.39
CA SER A 6 28.78 -23.27 -0.02
C SER A 6 30.08 -23.52 -0.80
N ASP A 7 30.02 -24.32 -1.87
CA ASP A 7 31.17 -24.91 -2.59
C ASP A 7 32.10 -23.89 -3.32
N GLY A 8 32.06 -22.60 -2.97
CA GLY A 8 32.76 -21.50 -3.63
C GLY A 8 32.23 -21.18 -5.03
N LEU A 9 31.07 -21.76 -5.38
CA LEU A 9 30.38 -21.56 -6.65
C LEU A 9 29.26 -20.52 -6.58
N GLU A 10 28.87 -20.10 -5.38
CA GLU A 10 27.87 -19.05 -5.21
C GLU A 10 28.43 -17.70 -5.68
N GLN A 11 27.67 -17.09 -6.60
CA GLN A 11 27.96 -15.77 -7.13
C GLN A 11 27.03 -14.75 -6.47
N PHE A 12 27.62 -13.75 -5.84
CA PHE A 12 26.88 -12.67 -5.21
C PHE A 12 26.68 -11.52 -6.20
N GLN A 13 25.43 -11.32 -6.61
CA GLN A 13 24.99 -10.20 -7.44
C GLN A 13 24.29 -9.16 -6.55
N GLN A 14 24.70 -7.90 -6.69
CA GLN A 14 24.06 -6.74 -6.06
C GLN A 14 24.01 -5.59 -7.06
N ASP A 15 23.07 -4.67 -6.87
CA ASP A 15 23.02 -3.43 -7.63
C ASP A 15 24.04 -2.38 -7.11
N ASN A 16 24.03 -1.20 -7.73
CA ASN A 16 24.90 -0.08 -7.34
C ASN A 16 24.19 0.97 -6.48
N ALA A 17 23.11 0.63 -5.76
CA ALA A 17 22.45 1.62 -4.92
C ALA A 17 23.41 2.13 -3.83
N THR A 18 23.23 3.40 -3.42
CA THR A 18 24.14 4.09 -2.48
C THR A 18 24.50 3.30 -1.22
N PRO A 19 23.59 2.53 -0.59
CA PRO A 19 23.95 1.68 0.55
C PRO A 19 24.95 0.56 0.21
N HIS A 20 24.81 -0.07 -0.96
CA HIS A 20 25.67 -1.15 -1.45
C HIS A 20 27.05 -0.64 -1.91
N ALA A 21 27.10 0.60 -2.40
CA ALA A 21 28.35 1.29 -2.75
C ALA A 21 29.07 1.95 -1.56
N SER A 22 28.55 1.80 -0.34
CA SER A 22 29.16 2.39 0.86
C SER A 22 30.49 1.71 1.21
N LYS A 23 31.45 2.48 1.75
CA LYS A 23 32.78 1.96 2.14
C LYS A 23 32.70 0.78 3.10
N VAL A 24 31.70 0.77 3.99
CA VAL A 24 31.49 -0.32 4.96
C VAL A 24 31.05 -1.58 4.23
N ALA A 25 30.07 -1.48 3.32
CA ALA A 25 29.62 -2.60 2.51
C ALA A 25 30.74 -3.14 1.60
N THR A 26 31.49 -2.25 0.93
CA THR A 26 32.61 -2.67 0.06
C THR A 26 33.72 -3.34 0.86
N LYS A 27 34.03 -2.86 2.08
CA LYS A 27 35.04 -3.46 2.95
C LYS A 27 34.63 -4.86 3.43
N TRP A 28 33.38 -5.03 3.83
CA TRP A 28 32.84 -6.34 4.20
C TRP A 28 32.92 -7.33 3.03
N LEU A 29 32.53 -6.89 1.83
CA LEU A 29 32.61 -7.72 0.62
C LEU A 29 34.06 -8.11 0.26
N GLN A 30 35.04 -7.24 0.51
CA GLN A 30 36.45 -7.56 0.31
C GLN A 30 36.96 -8.59 1.33
N GLU A 31 36.61 -8.42 2.61
CA GLU A 31 36.97 -9.35 3.69
C GLU A 31 36.42 -10.76 3.45
N HIS A 32 35.25 -10.87 2.81
CA HIS A 32 34.58 -12.14 2.53
C HIS A 32 34.71 -12.61 1.07
N SER A 33 35.64 -12.05 0.30
CA SER A 33 35.83 -12.38 -1.12
C SER A 33 36.27 -13.83 -1.39
N SER A 34 36.74 -14.57 -0.37
CA SER A 34 37.00 -16.02 -0.46
C SER A 34 35.72 -16.86 -0.38
N ASP A 35 34.69 -16.32 0.26
CA ASP A 35 33.46 -17.06 0.61
C ASP A 35 32.50 -17.12 -0.58
N PHE A 36 32.60 -16.16 -1.50
CA PHE A 36 31.79 -16.07 -2.71
C PHE A 36 32.54 -15.36 -3.84
N LYS A 37 32.19 -15.67 -5.09
CA LYS A 37 32.70 -14.93 -6.24
C LYS A 37 31.85 -13.68 -6.47
N HIS A 38 32.46 -12.50 -6.44
CA HIS A 38 31.75 -11.26 -6.75
C HIS A 38 31.64 -11.07 -8.26
N PHE A 39 30.43 -10.82 -8.76
CA PHE A 39 30.20 -10.46 -10.15
C PHE A 39 30.25 -8.94 -10.32
N HIS A 40 31.21 -8.44 -11.08
CA HIS A 40 31.32 -7.00 -11.35
C HIS A 40 30.28 -6.58 -12.39
N TRP A 41 29.10 -6.16 -11.92
CA TRP A 41 28.01 -5.76 -12.79
C TRP A 41 28.21 -4.35 -13.39
N PRO A 42 28.03 -4.13 -14.70
CA PRO A 42 28.06 -2.80 -15.30
C PRO A 42 26.89 -1.94 -14.78
N PRO A 43 27.10 -0.66 -14.41
CA PRO A 43 26.07 0.19 -13.78
C PRO A 43 24.80 0.47 -14.60
N LYS A 44 24.72 0.03 -15.86
CA LYS A 44 23.69 0.48 -16.82
C LYS A 44 22.54 -0.50 -17.06
N TYR A 45 22.51 -1.64 -16.38
CA TYR A 45 21.49 -2.66 -16.63
C TYR A 45 20.74 -3.00 -15.35
N LEU A 46 19.76 -2.15 -14.99
CA LEU A 46 18.68 -2.50 -14.06
C LEU A 46 17.84 -3.66 -14.63
N GLU A 47 17.70 -3.71 -15.95
CA GLU A 47 16.92 -4.69 -16.74
C GLU A 47 17.48 -6.13 -16.71
N MET A 48 18.62 -6.36 -16.06
CA MET A 48 19.23 -7.69 -15.95
C MET A 48 19.35 -8.14 -14.48
N ASN A 49 18.75 -7.39 -13.55
CA ASN A 49 18.63 -7.84 -12.18
C ASN A 49 17.42 -8.77 -12.07
N ILE A 50 17.67 -10.06 -11.84
CA ILE A 50 16.62 -11.07 -11.64
C ILE A 50 15.64 -10.69 -10.51
N ILE A 51 16.07 -9.81 -9.59
CA ILE A 51 15.23 -9.26 -8.51
C ILE A 51 14.14 -8.33 -9.08
N GLU A 52 14.41 -7.57 -10.14
CA GLU A 52 13.40 -6.71 -10.79
C GLU A 52 12.35 -7.58 -11.51
N ASP A 53 12.78 -8.63 -12.22
CA ASP A 53 11.84 -9.59 -12.83
C ASP A 53 10.95 -10.27 -11.79
N ILE A 54 11.53 -10.65 -10.63
CA ILE A 54 10.77 -11.21 -9.50
C ILE A 54 9.82 -10.18 -8.92
N ARG A 55 10.26 -8.93 -8.75
CA ARG A 55 9.43 -7.81 -8.27
C ARG A 55 8.23 -7.58 -9.19
N ASP A 56 8.44 -7.57 -10.50
CA ASP A 56 7.38 -7.37 -11.49
C ASP A 56 6.37 -8.52 -11.50
N ALA A 57 6.86 -9.77 -11.45
CA ALA A 57 6.00 -10.94 -11.35
C ALA A 57 5.15 -10.93 -10.07
N LEU A 58 5.73 -10.51 -8.95
CA LEU A 58 5.03 -10.34 -7.67
C LEU A 58 4.00 -9.22 -7.74
N LEU A 59 4.35 -8.06 -8.30
CA LEU A 59 3.44 -6.92 -8.45
C LEU A 59 2.21 -7.32 -9.26
N HIS A 60 2.42 -7.95 -10.42
CA HIS A 60 1.33 -8.41 -11.28
C HIS A 60 0.46 -9.48 -10.60
N ALA A 61 1.05 -10.39 -9.83
CA ALA A 61 0.27 -11.36 -9.06
C ALA A 61 -0.59 -10.68 -7.98
N VAL A 62 -0.06 -9.64 -7.33
CA VAL A 62 -0.77 -8.86 -6.32
C VAL A 62 -1.91 -8.06 -6.94
N GLU A 63 -1.68 -7.36 -8.05
CA GLU A 63 -2.70 -6.61 -8.79
C GLU A 63 -3.87 -7.50 -9.21
N LYS A 64 -3.59 -8.66 -9.80
CA LYS A 64 -4.64 -9.64 -10.14
C LYS A 64 -5.47 -10.10 -8.94
N ASN A 65 -4.85 -10.22 -7.78
CA ASN A 65 -5.57 -10.58 -6.56
C ASN A 65 -6.46 -9.43 -6.05
N TYR A 66 -6.05 -8.18 -6.22
CA TYR A 66 -6.90 -7.03 -5.89
C TYR A 66 -8.06 -6.89 -6.86
N GLU A 67 -7.81 -6.99 -8.17
CA GLU A 67 -8.86 -7.01 -9.19
C GLU A 67 -9.87 -8.13 -8.90
N ALA A 68 -9.40 -9.36 -8.69
CA ALA A 68 -10.28 -10.49 -8.38
C ALA A 68 -11.13 -10.27 -7.10
N ARG A 69 -10.57 -9.60 -6.08
CA ARG A 69 -11.32 -9.24 -4.86
C ARG A 69 -12.34 -8.15 -5.10
N GLU A 70 -12.05 -7.19 -5.97
CA GLU A 70 -12.99 -6.15 -6.37
C GLU A 70 -14.18 -6.74 -7.14
N TYR A 71 -13.94 -7.66 -8.08
CA TYR A 71 -15.01 -8.40 -8.75
C TYR A 71 -15.88 -9.21 -7.78
N LEU A 72 -15.28 -9.93 -6.83
CA LEU A 72 -16.03 -10.67 -5.80
C LEU A 72 -16.85 -9.73 -4.90
N PHE A 73 -16.34 -8.54 -4.60
CA PHE A 73 -17.06 -7.53 -3.83
C PHE A 73 -18.26 -6.96 -4.63
N LEU A 74 -18.08 -6.72 -5.93
CA LEU A 74 -19.16 -6.28 -6.82
C LEU A 74 -20.24 -7.37 -7.01
N GLU A 75 -19.85 -8.62 -7.25
CA GLU A 75 -20.79 -9.76 -7.34
C GLU A 75 -21.59 -9.92 -6.03
N LYS A 76 -20.92 -9.72 -4.88
CA LYS A 76 -21.55 -9.76 -3.56
C LYS A 76 -22.59 -8.64 -3.41
N ILE A 77 -22.26 -7.41 -3.84
CA ILE A 77 -23.19 -6.28 -3.83
C ILE A 77 -24.38 -6.53 -4.76
N GLU A 78 -24.15 -7.00 -5.99
CA GLU A 78 -25.22 -7.30 -6.95
C GLU A 78 -26.18 -8.37 -6.43
N ALA A 79 -25.64 -9.45 -5.84
CA ALA A 79 -26.45 -10.51 -5.23
C ALA A 79 -27.27 -10.00 -4.04
N ASP A 80 -26.69 -9.14 -3.20
CA ASP A 80 -27.37 -8.57 -2.04
C ASP A 80 -28.47 -7.56 -2.48
N ILE A 81 -28.28 -6.79 -3.56
CA ILE A 81 -29.32 -5.91 -4.14
C ILE A 81 -30.52 -6.72 -4.67
N ILE A 82 -30.26 -7.81 -5.38
CA ILE A 82 -31.32 -8.69 -5.93
C ILE A 82 -32.11 -9.40 -4.83
N ALA A 83 -31.46 -9.67 -3.68
CA ALA A 83 -32.09 -10.31 -2.54
C ALA A 83 -32.97 -9.38 -1.68
N ILE A 84 -32.96 -8.06 -1.94
CA ILE A 84 -33.88 -7.11 -1.27
C ILE A 84 -35.30 -7.34 -1.83
N PRO A 85 -36.27 -7.79 -1.00
CA PRO A 85 -37.63 -8.00 -1.48
C PRO A 85 -38.26 -6.67 -1.93
N PRO A 86 -38.96 -6.63 -3.08
CA PRO A 86 -39.66 -5.42 -3.52
C PRO A 86 -40.80 -5.15 -2.53
N GLY A 87 -40.66 -4.10 -1.71
CA GLY A 87 -41.65 -3.74 -0.69
C GLY A 87 -41.17 -2.88 0.49
N VAL A 88 -39.98 -2.28 0.45
CA VAL A 88 -39.56 -1.27 1.46
C VAL A 88 -39.96 0.15 1.03
N ASP A 89 -41.23 0.30 0.66
CA ASP A 89 -41.84 1.59 0.34
C ASP A 89 -42.71 2.07 1.52
N GLU A 90 -42.27 2.01 2.78
CA GLU A 90 -43.09 2.57 3.86
C GLU A 90 -42.31 2.84 5.15
N LEU A 91 -41.76 4.04 5.28
CA LEU A 91 -41.76 4.82 6.52
C LEU A 91 -41.75 6.32 6.18
N THR A 92 -42.75 6.79 5.42
CA THR A 92 -43.23 8.15 5.59
C THR A 92 -44.21 8.16 6.75
N ASP A 93 -43.68 8.05 7.97
CA ASP A 93 -44.44 8.39 9.16
C ASP A 93 -44.29 9.90 9.34
N SER A 94 -44.96 10.67 8.48
CA SER A 94 -45.29 12.06 8.77
C SER A 94 -46.29 12.04 9.92
N LYS A 95 -45.79 11.82 11.14
CA LYS A 95 -46.51 12.24 12.33
C LYS A 95 -46.45 13.75 12.34
N ASP A 96 -47.60 14.36 12.07
CA ASP A 96 -47.91 15.72 12.44
C ASP A 96 -47.51 15.91 13.91
N PHE A 97 -46.39 16.59 14.14
CA PHE A 97 -46.08 17.19 15.42
C PHE A 97 -46.42 18.65 15.27
N ASP A 98 -47.51 19.02 15.95
CA ASP A 98 -48.07 20.36 15.99
C ASP A 98 -46.98 21.41 16.29
N ASP A 99 -47.17 22.55 15.64
CA ASP A 99 -46.46 23.81 15.82
C ASP A 99 -46.56 24.29 17.28
N GLU A 100 -45.71 23.77 18.17
CA GLU A 100 -45.41 24.39 19.46
C GLU A 100 -44.08 25.13 19.33
N SER A 101 -44.19 26.45 19.18
CA SER A 101 -43.12 27.41 18.97
C SER A 101 -41.94 27.22 19.94
N ALA A 102 -40.89 26.54 19.48
CA ALA A 102 -39.58 26.66 20.09
C ALA A 102 -39.04 28.07 19.79
N THR A 103 -39.19 28.97 20.75
CA THR A 103 -38.52 30.28 20.75
C THR A 103 -37.02 30.04 20.56
N ILE A 104 -36.48 30.47 19.42
CA ILE A 104 -35.04 30.50 19.18
C ILE A 104 -34.46 31.62 20.06
N PRO A 105 -33.51 31.34 20.97
CA PRO A 105 -32.81 32.42 21.66
C PRO A 105 -31.96 33.18 20.63
N VAL A 106 -32.29 34.45 20.43
CA VAL A 106 -31.48 35.39 19.66
C VAL A 106 -30.10 35.48 20.29
N MET A 107 -29.08 35.06 19.55
CA MET A 107 -27.68 35.34 19.88
C MET A 107 -27.42 36.82 19.58
N PRO A 108 -27.01 37.65 20.54
CA PRO A 108 -26.65 39.04 20.24
C PRO A 108 -25.33 39.09 19.46
N ASP A 109 -25.36 39.79 18.33
CA ASP A 109 -24.21 40.09 17.49
C ASP A 109 -23.11 40.78 18.31
N ILE A 110 -21.98 40.11 18.45
CA ILE A 110 -20.76 40.73 18.96
C ILE A 110 -20.09 41.45 17.79
N ALA A 111 -20.58 42.67 17.53
CA ALA A 111 -19.91 43.61 16.64
C ALA A 111 -18.52 43.92 17.21
N GLY A 112 -17.49 43.67 16.41
CA GLY A 112 -16.15 44.17 16.69
C GLY A 112 -16.14 45.69 16.63
N THR A 113 -15.62 46.30 17.69
CA THR A 113 -15.01 47.64 17.62
C THR A 113 -13.66 47.54 18.29
N ALA A 114 -12.62 47.66 17.45
CA ALA A 114 -11.30 48.10 17.88
C ALA A 114 -11.35 49.59 18.27
N GLU A 115 -10.24 50.05 18.85
CA GLU A 115 -9.90 51.43 19.27
C GLU A 115 -10.39 51.74 20.71
N ILE A 116 -9.54 52.11 21.68
CA ILE A 116 -8.27 52.87 21.68
C ILE A 116 -7.38 52.37 22.84
#